data_AF-A0A9P6GK62-F1
#
_entry.id   AF-A0A9P6GK62-F1
#
_cell.length_a   1.000
_cell.length_b   1.000
_cell.length_c   1.000
_cell.angle_alpha   90.00
_cell.angle_beta   90.00
_cell.angle_gamma   90.00
#
_symmetry.space_group_name_H-M   'P 1'
#
loop_
_entity.id
_entity.type
_entity.pdbx_description
1 polymer ?
#
loop_
_entity_poly.entity_id
_entity_poly.type
_entity_poly.pdbx_seq_one_letter_code
_entity_poly.pdbx_strand_id
1 'polypeptide(L)'
;MQFTSILLAATSAGSTLAICPGFNYGIGNKQDLGNGITRWTVYDDSCKAVDGLTTTKNPCMQGIFGCTPTPIKFNSYKNTFTGLKYACRTDSRSGKCENDAISVCC
;
A
#
# COMPACT_ATOMS: atom_id res chain seq x y z
N MET A 1 5.84 51.49 -13.34
CA MET A 1 6.12 50.63 -12.16
C MET A 1 5.31 49.36 -12.34
N GLN A 2 5.96 48.24 -12.62
CA GLN A 2 5.31 46.97 -12.97
C GLN A 2 5.24 46.11 -11.69
N PHE A 3 4.03 45.85 -11.20
CA PHE A 3 3.80 45.01 -10.02
C PHE A 3 3.67 43.55 -10.46
N THR A 4 4.73 42.77 -10.26
CA THR A 4 4.74 41.33 -10.55
C THR A 4 4.42 40.59 -9.25
N SER A 5 3.16 40.21 -9.06
CA SER A 5 2.72 39.39 -7.92
C SER A 5 3.06 37.92 -8.19
N ILE A 6 3.98 37.37 -7.38
CA ILE A 6 4.40 35.97 -7.42
C ILE A 6 3.29 35.11 -6.76
N LEU A 7 2.71 34.19 -7.52
CA LEU A 7 1.83 33.13 -7.02
C LEU A 7 2.68 32.12 -6.22
N LEU A 8 2.53 32.11 -4.89
CA LEU A 8 3.02 31.00 -4.06
C LEU A 8 2.13 29.78 -4.30
N ALA A 9 2.62 28.83 -5.09
CA ALA A 9 2.04 27.49 -5.15
C ALA A 9 2.35 26.78 -3.81
N ALA A 10 1.34 26.65 -2.96
CA ALA A 10 1.43 25.82 -1.76
C ALA A 10 1.51 24.35 -2.19
N THR A 11 2.72 23.81 -2.32
CA THR A 11 2.93 22.37 -2.45
C THR A 11 2.59 21.73 -1.12
N SER A 12 1.41 21.10 -1.03
CA SER A 12 1.06 20.21 0.06
C SER A 12 2.05 19.05 0.08
N ALA A 13 3.09 19.16 0.90
CA ALA A 13 3.92 18.03 1.30
C ALA A 13 3.04 17.13 2.17
N GLY A 14 2.35 16.18 1.54
CA GLY A 14 1.79 15.04 2.26
C GLY A 14 2.95 14.31 2.92
N SER A 15 2.95 14.26 4.25
CA SER A 15 3.94 13.51 5.01
C SER A 15 3.84 12.05 4.62
N THR A 16 4.67 11.59 3.67
CA THR A 16 4.85 10.17 3.43
C THR A 16 5.61 9.65 4.63
N LEU A 17 4.89 9.05 5.58
CA LEU A 17 5.50 8.20 6.59
C LEU A 17 6.05 6.99 5.83
N ALA A 18 7.28 7.15 5.32
CA ALA A 18 7.95 6.18 4.48
C ALA A 18 7.76 4.79 5.07
N ILE A 19 7.35 3.85 4.21
CA ILE A 19 7.51 2.43 4.50
C ILE A 19 8.99 2.29 4.90
N CYS A 20 9.26 1.75 6.09
CA CYS A 20 10.54 1.95 6.76
C CYS A 20 11.75 1.74 5.84
N PRO A 21 12.89 2.43 6.07
CA PRO A 21 14.07 2.27 5.21
C PRO A 21 14.46 0.79 5.08
N GLY A 22 14.42 0.27 3.85
CA GLY A 22 14.72 -1.13 3.53
C GLY A 22 13.54 -1.99 3.04
N PHE A 23 12.35 -1.42 2.84
CA PHE A 23 11.20 -2.15 2.31
C PHE A 23 10.75 -1.62 0.95
N ASN A 24 10.33 -2.53 0.06
CA ASN A 24 10.01 -2.21 -1.33
C ASN A 24 8.52 -1.89 -1.52
N TYR A 25 7.64 -2.53 -0.75
CA TYR A 25 6.19 -2.39 -0.91
C TYR A 25 5.45 -2.50 0.43
N GLY A 26 4.21 -2.02 0.48
CA GLY A 26 3.30 -2.18 1.61
C GLY A 26 1.87 -2.45 1.16
N ILE A 27 1.23 -3.45 1.74
CA ILE A 27 -0.19 -3.77 1.47
C ILE A 27 -1.06 -3.00 2.47
N GLY A 28 -1.92 -2.10 1.98
CA GLY A 28 -2.91 -1.39 2.79
C GLY A 28 -3.98 -2.31 3.40
N ASN A 29 -4.81 -1.76 4.28
CA ASN A 29 -5.91 -2.51 4.86
C ASN A 29 -7.01 -2.79 3.83
N LYS A 30 -7.91 -3.68 4.26
CA LYS A 30 -9.15 -3.96 3.57
C LYS A 30 -10.00 -2.68 3.48
N GLN A 31 -10.34 -2.29 2.25
CA GLN A 31 -11.28 -1.23 1.92
C GLN A 31 -12.58 -1.88 1.44
N ASP A 32 -13.68 -1.69 2.16
CA ASP A 32 -15.00 -2.20 1.76
C ASP A 32 -15.65 -1.22 0.79
N LEU A 33 -15.92 -1.66 -0.45
CA LEU A 33 -16.56 -0.86 -1.50
C LEU A 33 -18.08 -1.08 -1.61
N GLY A 34 -18.65 -1.90 -0.72
CA GLY A 34 -20.04 -2.31 -0.78
C GLY A 34 -20.29 -3.53 -1.68
N ASN A 35 -21.49 -4.12 -1.59
CA ASN A 35 -21.89 -5.31 -2.37
C ASN A 35 -20.93 -6.52 -2.25
N GLY A 36 -20.23 -6.66 -1.12
CA GLY A 36 -19.23 -7.71 -0.90
C GLY A 36 -17.93 -7.51 -1.69
N ILE A 37 -17.74 -6.36 -2.35
CA ILE A 37 -16.51 -6.01 -3.05
C ILE A 37 -15.53 -5.41 -2.05
N THR A 38 -14.33 -5.97 -2.03
CA THR A 38 -13.24 -5.56 -1.16
C THR A 38 -12.02 -5.19 -1.98
N ARG A 39 -11.33 -4.12 -1.56
CA ARG A 39 -10.12 -3.62 -2.20
C ARG A 39 -8.96 -3.58 -1.22
N TRP A 40 -7.79 -3.93 -1.72
CA TRP A 40 -6.51 -3.69 -1.06
C TRP A 40 -5.63 -2.93 -2.03
N THR A 41 -4.96 -1.90 -1.52
CA THR A 41 -4.02 -1.10 -2.31
C THR A 41 -2.61 -1.45 -1.89
N VAL A 42 -1.70 -1.59 -2.84
CA VAL A 42 -0.28 -1.79 -2.58
C VAL A 42 0.45 -0.51 -2.88
N TYR A 43 1.24 -0.08 -1.91
CA TYR A 43 2.03 1.13 -1.94
C TYR A 43 3.51 0.81 -2.13
N ASP A 44 4.24 1.69 -2.80
CA ASP A 44 5.71 1.68 -2.78
C ASP A 44 6.27 2.35 -1.51
N ASP A 45 7.60 2.36 -1.37
CA ASP A 45 8.34 3.00 -0.28
C ASP A 45 8.03 4.51 -0.12
N SER A 46 7.58 5.14 -1.20
CA SER A 46 7.14 6.53 -1.28
C SER A 46 5.65 6.71 -0.99
N CYS A 47 4.96 5.67 -0.52
CA CYS A 47 3.52 5.64 -0.26
C CYS A 47 2.63 5.96 -1.48
N LYS A 48 3.13 5.72 -2.70
CA LYS A 48 2.31 5.81 -3.91
C LYS A 48 1.66 4.47 -4.19
N ALA A 49 0.38 4.50 -4.56
CA ALA A 49 -0.33 3.31 -5.01
C ALA A 49 0.29 2.81 -6.33
N VAL A 50 0.89 1.63 -6.29
CA VAL A 50 1.57 1.00 -7.44
C VAL A 50 0.87 -0.25 -7.93
N ASP A 51 0.07 -0.91 -7.08
CA ASP A 51 -0.70 -2.09 -7.44
C ASP A 51 -1.94 -2.18 -6.53
N GLY A 52 -2.81 -3.16 -6.78
CA GLY A 52 -3.97 -3.39 -5.94
C GLY A 52 -4.80 -4.56 -6.38
N LEU A 53 -5.61 -5.05 -5.46
CA LEU A 53 -6.57 -6.11 -5.72
C LEU A 53 -7.97 -5.63 -5.38
N THR A 54 -8.89 -5.72 -6.32
CA THR A 54 -10.33 -5.57 -6.06
C THR A 54 -10.99 -6.91 -6.34
N THR A 55 -11.64 -7.49 -5.33
CA THR A 55 -12.25 -8.82 -5.47
C THR A 55 -13.43 -8.99 -4.52
N THR A 56 -14.34 -9.89 -4.88
CA THR A 56 -15.41 -10.41 -4.00
C THR A 56 -15.01 -11.74 -3.34
N LYS A 57 -13.81 -12.25 -3.66
CA LYS A 57 -13.29 -13.54 -3.21
C LYS A 57 -12.21 -13.34 -2.14
N ASN A 58 -11.70 -14.44 -1.59
CA ASN A 58 -10.58 -14.39 -0.67
C ASN A 58 -9.33 -13.82 -1.37
N PRO A 59 -8.75 -12.70 -0.88
CA PRO A 59 -7.58 -12.05 -1.49
C PRO A 59 -6.36 -12.98 -1.59
N CYS A 60 -6.22 -13.91 -0.63
CA CYS A 60 -5.13 -14.89 -0.55
C CYS A 60 -5.15 -15.92 -1.70
N MET A 61 -6.28 -16.07 -2.38
CA MET A 61 -6.46 -17.02 -3.49
C MET A 61 -6.40 -16.35 -4.86
N GLN A 62 -6.25 -15.03 -4.93
CA GLN A 62 -6.21 -14.30 -6.19
C GLN A 62 -4.80 -14.29 -6.84
N GLY A 63 -3.78 -14.83 -6.15
CA GLY A 63 -2.42 -14.97 -6.68
C GLY A 63 -1.52 -13.73 -6.53
N ILE A 64 -2.09 -12.58 -6.14
CA ILE A 64 -1.36 -11.35 -5.81
C ILE A 64 -0.92 -11.31 -4.35
N PHE A 65 -1.73 -11.81 -3.42
CA PHE A 65 -1.39 -11.87 -2.00
C PHE A 65 -1.25 -13.32 -1.56
N GLY A 66 -0.20 -13.61 -0.79
CA GLY A 66 -0.10 -14.83 -0.02
C GLY A 66 -0.45 -14.56 1.43
N CYS A 67 -1.05 -15.56 2.08
CA CYS A 67 -1.45 -15.48 3.47
C CYS A 67 -0.93 -16.65 4.27
N THR A 68 -0.69 -16.43 5.56
CA THR A 68 -0.43 -17.51 6.52
C THR A 68 -1.72 -18.28 6.84
N PRO A 69 -1.59 -19.54 7.31
CA PRO A 69 -2.66 -20.20 8.06
C PRO A 69 -3.07 -19.38 9.28
N THR A 70 -4.25 -19.69 9.86
CA THR A 70 -4.84 -18.99 11.01
C THR A 70 -3.82 -18.69 12.11
N PRO A 71 -3.69 -17.44 12.59
CA PRO A 71 -4.42 -16.24 12.18
C PRO A 71 -4.01 -15.77 10.77
N ILE A 72 -5.01 -15.52 9.91
CA ILE A 72 -4.78 -15.12 8.51
C ILE A 72 -4.09 -13.76 8.50
N LYS A 73 -2.85 -13.73 8.03
CA LYS A 73 -2.05 -12.53 7.83
C LYS A 73 -1.44 -12.55 6.44
N PHE A 74 -1.27 -11.39 5.81
CA PHE A 74 -0.52 -11.30 4.57
C PHE A 74 0.95 -11.61 4.83
N ASN A 75 1.48 -12.64 4.14
CA ASN A 75 2.88 -13.07 4.26
C ASN A 75 3.68 -12.88 2.97
N SER A 76 3.02 -12.55 1.87
CA SER A 76 3.69 -12.23 0.62
C SER A 76 2.82 -11.42 -0.31
N TYR A 77 3.49 -10.67 -1.18
CA TYR A 77 2.90 -9.90 -2.26
C TYR A 77 3.62 -10.27 -3.55
N LYS A 78 2.88 -10.55 -4.62
CA LYS A 78 3.39 -10.75 -5.96
C LYS A 78 3.02 -9.55 -6.81
N ASN A 79 4.01 -8.82 -7.28
CA ASN A 79 3.81 -7.69 -8.17
C ASN A 79 3.23 -8.16 -9.51
N THR A 80 2.08 -7.60 -9.91
CA THR A 80 1.36 -8.02 -11.12
C THR A 80 2.03 -7.57 -12.41
N PHE A 81 2.87 -6.52 -12.35
CA PHE A 81 3.60 -5.97 -13.49
C PHE A 81 4.93 -6.67 -13.74
N THR A 82 5.69 -6.96 -12.68
CA THR A 82 7.03 -7.57 -12.80
C THR A 82 7.03 -9.08 -12.54
N GLY A 83 5.97 -9.60 -11.92
CA GLY A 83 5.87 -11.01 -11.50
C GLY A 83 6.73 -11.37 -10.29
N LEU A 84 7.48 -10.41 -9.73
CA LEU A 84 8.35 -10.61 -8.57
C LEU A 84 7.52 -10.82 -7.30
N LYS A 85 8.01 -11.68 -6.41
CA LYS A 85 7.35 -11.99 -5.13
C LYS A 85 8.18 -11.46 -3.97
N TYR A 86 7.52 -10.74 -3.08
CA TYR A 86 8.05 -10.09 -1.89
C TYR A 86 7.47 -10.77 -0.66
N ALA A 87 8.28 -10.93 0.37
CA ALA A 87 7.86 -11.51 1.64
C ALA A 87 7.32 -10.40 2.54
N CYS A 88 6.08 -10.54 3.01
CA CYS A 88 5.45 -9.58 3.90
C CYS A 88 5.58 -10.01 5.35
N ARG A 89 5.83 -9.05 6.23
CA ARG A 89 5.84 -9.24 7.68
C ARG A 89 4.92 -8.21 8.31
N THR A 90 4.10 -8.66 9.26
CA THR A 90 3.35 -7.76 10.12
C THR A 90 4.32 -7.18 11.14
N ASP A 91 4.96 -6.07 10.82
CA ASP A 91 5.82 -5.37 11.78
C ASP A 91 4.95 -4.39 12.59
N SER A 92 5.11 -4.33 13.91
CA SER A 92 4.42 -3.32 14.72
C SER A 92 4.95 -1.90 14.46
N ARG A 93 6.11 -1.79 13.81
CA ARG A 93 6.68 -0.55 13.27
C ARG A 93 6.32 -0.32 11.81
N SER A 94 5.47 -1.16 11.22
CA SER A 94 4.95 -0.91 9.87
C SER A 94 4.39 0.50 9.86
N GLY A 95 4.95 1.35 9.00
CA GLY A 95 4.51 2.72 8.84
C GLY A 95 3.04 2.80 8.44
N LYS A 96 2.55 4.01 8.23
CA LYS A 96 1.24 4.22 7.64
C LYS A 96 1.45 4.92 6.31
N CYS A 97 0.84 4.42 5.25
CA CYS A 97 0.75 5.24 4.05
C CYS A 97 -0.52 6.08 4.17
N GLU A 98 -0.33 7.38 4.34
CA GLU A 98 -1.38 8.35 4.67
C GLU A 98 -2.12 7.95 5.97
N ASN A 99 -3.33 7.41 5.85
CA ASN A 99 -4.17 6.95 6.96
C ASN A 99 -4.28 5.43 7.03
N ASP A 100 -3.66 4.70 6.12
CA ASP A 100 -3.78 3.25 6.02
C ASP A 100 -2.60 2.54 6.70
N ALA A 101 -2.90 1.68 7.68
CA ALA A 101 -1.87 0.83 8.27
C ALA A 101 -1.49 -0.26 7.27
N ILE A 102 -0.20 -0.35 6.93
CA ILE A 102 0.27 -1.25 5.89
C ILE A 102 0.92 -2.51 6.47
N SER A 103 0.79 -3.64 5.77
CA SER A 103 1.64 -4.81 5.98
C SER A 103 2.85 -4.68 5.06
N VAL A 104 4.04 -4.57 5.65
CA VAL A 104 5.25 -4.25 4.92
C VAL A 104 5.84 -5.49 4.23
N CYS A 105 6.30 -5.35 2.99
CA CYS A 105 6.86 -6.41 2.16
C CYS A 105 8.27 -6.05 1.65
N CYS A 106 9.23 -6.98 1.82
CA CYS A 106 10.61 -6.87 1.33
C CYS A 106 10.98 -7.95 0.32
#